data_AF-A0A1W0A3Y1-F1
#
_entry.id   AF-A0A1W0A3Y1-F1
#
_cell.length_a   1.000
_cell.length_b   1.000
_cell.length_c   1.000
_cell.angle_alpha   90.00
_cell.angle_beta   90.00
_cell.angle_gamma   90.00
#
_symmetry.space_group_name_H-M   'P 1'
#
loop_
_entity.id
_entity.type
_entity.pdbx_description
1 polymer ?
#
loop_
_entity_poly.entity_id
_entity_poly.type
_entity_poly.pdbx_seq_one_letter_code
_entity_poly.pdbx_strand_id
1 'polypeptide(L)'
;MSGPKSCSSVCCFRDCTAPAIGTTMKCHYHRNRAKCRVPACLNQVYARQLCVGHGGRRKCEFPNCESNARLGQYCTLHSKKIKQDKKNETKQWKENESAFVIDENDLRPFELHQIYEKEIDPLDYAILESLL
;
A
#
# COMPACT_ATOMS: atom_id res chain seq x y z
N MET A 1 41.96 -12.28 -15.71
CA MET A 1 41.45 -12.89 -14.46
C MET A 1 41.41 -11.80 -13.38
N SER A 2 40.39 -10.95 -13.37
CA SER A 2 40.25 -9.87 -12.39
C SER A 2 39.63 -10.43 -11.10
N GLY A 3 40.47 -10.57 -10.06
CA GLY A 3 40.11 -11.14 -8.76
C GLY A 3 38.98 -10.40 -8.02
N PRO A 4 38.50 -10.98 -6.90
CA PRO A 4 37.35 -10.45 -6.15
C PRO A 4 37.67 -9.05 -5.64
N LYS A 5 36.96 -8.04 -6.18
CA LYS A 5 37.14 -6.65 -5.77
C LYS A 5 36.75 -6.48 -4.31
N SER A 6 37.61 -5.78 -3.58
CA SER A 6 37.65 -5.63 -2.13
C SER A 6 36.30 -5.34 -1.47
N CYS A 7 36.13 -5.91 -0.27
CA CYS A 7 35.07 -5.59 0.67
C CYS A 7 35.11 -4.08 1.01
N SER A 8 34.23 -3.26 0.43
CA SER A 8 34.08 -1.87 0.84
C SER A 8 33.53 -1.82 2.27
N SER A 9 34.20 -1.12 3.19
CA SER A 9 33.76 -0.97 4.59
C SER A 9 32.44 -0.20 4.74
N VAL A 10 31.98 0.45 3.66
CA VAL A 10 30.77 1.27 3.62
C VAL A 10 29.72 0.62 2.73
N CYS A 11 28.46 0.80 3.10
CA CYS A 11 27.30 0.31 2.38
C CYS A 11 27.26 0.83 0.92
N CYS A 12 27.00 -0.05 -0.03
CA CYS A 12 27.01 0.27 -1.46
C CYS A 12 25.79 1.06 -1.97
N PHE A 13 24.89 1.52 -1.11
CA PHE A 13 23.75 2.36 -1.51
C PHE A 13 24.18 3.82 -1.57
N ARG A 14 23.64 4.57 -2.54
CA ARG A 14 23.94 5.99 -2.72
C ARG A 14 23.72 6.75 -1.41
N ASP A 15 24.67 7.59 -1.04
CA ASP A 15 24.66 8.46 0.14
C ASP A 15 24.54 7.73 1.49
N CYS A 16 24.75 6.40 1.52
CA CYS A 16 24.75 5.64 2.75
C CYS A 16 26.18 5.54 3.31
N THR A 17 26.39 6.15 4.48
CA THR A 17 27.69 6.12 5.20
C THR A 17 27.79 4.99 6.22
N ALA A 18 26.72 4.21 6.41
CA ALA A 18 26.70 3.13 7.37
C ALA A 18 27.67 1.99 6.97
N PRO A 19 28.30 1.33 7.96
CA PRO A 19 29.24 0.27 7.68
C PRO A 19 28.56 -0.94 7.04
N ALA A 20 29.29 -1.60 6.14
CA ALA A 20 28.86 -2.86 5.54
C ALA A 20 29.03 -4.02 6.54
N ILE A 21 28.14 -5.01 6.51
CA ILE A 21 28.15 -6.12 7.48
C ILE A 21 28.96 -7.29 6.94
N GLY A 22 29.96 -7.74 7.70
CA GLY A 22 30.71 -8.96 7.44
C GLY A 22 31.33 -8.96 6.05
N THR A 23 30.95 -9.92 5.21
CA THR A 23 31.40 -10.05 3.82
C THR A 23 30.47 -9.37 2.81
N THR A 24 29.34 -8.82 3.26
CA THR A 24 28.35 -8.18 2.38
C THR A 24 28.68 -6.71 2.15
N MET A 25 28.20 -6.15 1.04
CA MET A 25 28.34 -4.72 0.72
C MET A 25 27.17 -3.87 1.20
N LYS A 26 26.41 -4.34 2.19
CA LYS A 26 25.19 -3.69 2.67
C LYS A 26 25.24 -3.53 4.18
N CYS A 27 24.70 -2.42 4.69
CA CYS A 27 24.51 -2.23 6.13
C CYS A 27 23.27 -2.97 6.65
N HIS A 28 23.06 -2.95 7.98
CA HIS A 28 21.90 -3.58 8.62
C HIS A 28 20.57 -3.10 8.06
N TYR A 29 20.45 -1.81 7.73
CA TYR A 29 19.25 -1.23 7.16
C TYR A 29 19.00 -1.67 5.70
N HIS A 30 20.07 -1.79 4.92
CA HIS A 30 20.00 -2.11 3.49
C HIS A 30 20.10 -3.60 3.16
N ARG A 31 20.33 -4.49 4.15
CA ARG A 31 20.56 -5.94 3.94
C ARG A 31 19.50 -6.61 3.03
N ASN A 32 18.23 -6.23 3.20
CA ASN A 32 17.08 -6.76 2.46
C ASN A 32 16.63 -5.86 1.29
N ARG A 33 17.42 -4.83 0.95
CA ARG A 33 17.10 -3.90 -0.15
C ARG A 33 17.89 -4.27 -1.39
N ALA A 34 17.26 -4.14 -2.55
CA ALA A 34 17.90 -4.34 -3.85
C ALA A 34 18.36 -3.00 -4.45
N LYS A 35 19.48 -3.03 -5.18
CA LYS A 35 19.94 -1.91 -6.00
C LYS A 35 19.26 -1.96 -7.36
N CYS A 36 19.10 -0.80 -7.98
CA CYS A 36 18.63 -0.68 -9.34
C CYS A 36 19.46 -1.54 -10.29
N ARG A 37 18.79 -2.19 -11.25
CA ARG A 37 19.39 -3.04 -12.27
C ARG A 37 20.32 -2.29 -13.23
N VAL A 38 20.13 -0.97 -13.38
CA VAL A 38 21.00 -0.15 -14.24
C VAL A 38 22.44 -0.19 -13.70
N PRO A 39 23.43 -0.54 -14.53
CA PRO A 39 24.84 -0.61 -14.12
C PRO A 39 25.30 0.66 -13.42
N ALA A 40 26.13 0.51 -12.39
CA ALA A 40 26.63 1.60 -11.54
C ALA A 40 25.56 2.42 -10.77
N CYS A 41 24.26 2.11 -10.90
CA CYS A 41 23.23 2.76 -10.10
C CYS A 41 23.22 2.20 -8.68
N LEU A 42 23.48 3.07 -7.70
CA LEU A 42 23.48 2.72 -6.27
C LEU A 42 22.14 3.05 -5.59
N ASN A 43 21.12 3.46 -6.35
CA ASN A 43 19.81 3.77 -5.82
C ASN A 43 19.01 2.50 -5.53
N GLN A 44 18.14 2.56 -4.54
CA GLN A 44 17.22 1.48 -4.21
C GLN A 44 16.17 1.26 -5.31
N VAL A 45 15.84 -0.02 -5.53
CA VAL A 45 14.70 -0.41 -6.38
C VAL A 45 13.42 0.14 -5.79
N TYR A 46 12.61 0.76 -6.66
CA TYR A 46 11.24 1.14 -6.36
C TYR A 46 10.27 0.07 -6.90
N ALA A 47 10.35 -0.25 -8.19
CA ALA A 47 9.59 -1.32 -8.84
C ALA A 47 10.30 -1.79 -10.11
N ARG A 48 9.94 -2.98 -10.63
CA ARG A 48 10.52 -3.55 -11.87
C ARG A 48 12.05 -3.62 -11.86
N GLN A 49 12.68 -3.82 -10.70
CA GLN A 49 14.14 -3.78 -10.50
C GLN A 49 14.78 -2.42 -10.85
N LEU A 50 14.00 -1.35 -10.91
CA LEU A 50 14.46 -0.01 -11.29
C LEU A 50 14.18 1.00 -10.16
N CYS A 51 15.07 1.97 -9.98
CA CYS A 51 14.84 3.11 -9.08
C CYS A 51 13.90 4.12 -9.73
N VAL A 52 13.46 5.14 -8.98
CA VAL A 52 12.53 6.17 -9.49
C VAL A 52 13.10 6.89 -10.73
N GLY A 53 14.39 7.23 -10.72
CA GLY A 53 15.05 7.92 -11.84
C GLY A 53 15.23 7.06 -13.09
N HIS A 54 15.36 5.74 -12.93
CA HIS A 54 15.53 4.79 -14.04
C HIS A 54 14.21 4.09 -14.42
N GLY A 55 13.07 4.73 -14.21
CA GLY A 55 11.78 4.21 -14.70
C GLY A 55 11.11 3.20 -13.78
N GLY A 56 11.51 3.09 -12.51
CA GLY A 56 10.78 2.35 -11.48
C GLY A 56 9.39 2.96 -11.23
N ARG A 57 9.23 4.26 -11.47
CA ARG A 57 7.95 4.95 -11.36
C ARG A 57 7.39 5.31 -12.74
N ARG A 58 6.07 5.18 -12.93
CA ARG A 58 5.40 5.58 -14.16
C ARG A 58 5.47 7.10 -14.33
N LYS A 59 5.57 7.56 -15.58
CA LYS A 59 5.43 8.97 -15.95
C LYS A 59 3.95 9.37 -15.99
N CYS A 60 3.72 10.67 -15.82
CA CYS A 60 2.40 11.26 -16.02
C CYS A 60 2.00 11.10 -17.50
N GLU A 61 0.79 10.62 -17.74
CA GLU A 61 0.26 10.42 -19.10
C GLU A 61 -0.27 11.71 -19.74
N PHE A 62 -0.28 12.81 -18.98
CA PHE A 62 -0.68 14.13 -19.50
C PHE A 62 0.36 14.64 -20.53
N PRO A 63 -0.08 15.19 -21.68
CA PRO A 63 0.82 15.67 -22.73
C PRO A 63 1.88 16.64 -22.20
N ASN A 64 3.13 16.45 -22.63
CA ASN A 64 4.28 17.29 -22.26
C ASN A 64 4.57 17.37 -20.74
N CYS A 65 4.12 16.40 -19.95
CA CYS A 65 4.40 16.34 -18.52
C CYS A 65 5.48 15.31 -18.18
N GLU A 66 6.65 15.78 -17.71
CA GLU A 66 7.76 14.90 -17.33
C GLU A 66 7.68 14.40 -15.88
N SER A 67 6.68 14.87 -15.13
CA SER A 67 6.46 14.49 -13.74
C SER A 67 6.08 13.02 -13.62
N ASN A 68 6.32 12.46 -12.44
CA ASN A 68 5.95 11.08 -12.17
C ASN A 68 4.49 10.96 -11.72
N ALA A 69 3.82 9.90 -12.16
CA ALA A 69 2.47 9.58 -11.75
C ALA A 69 2.39 9.28 -10.24
N ARG A 70 1.34 9.78 -9.60
CA ARG A 70 1.08 9.69 -8.15
C ARG A 70 -0.28 9.08 -7.86
N LEU A 71 -1.28 9.35 -8.71
CA LEU A 71 -2.64 8.83 -8.59
C LEU A 71 -3.06 8.29 -9.96
N GLY A 72 -3.25 6.98 -10.05
CA GLY A 72 -3.45 6.28 -11.32
C GLY A 72 -2.30 6.58 -12.30
N GLN A 73 -2.66 7.14 -13.45
CA GLN A 73 -1.75 7.45 -14.56
C GLN A 73 -1.19 8.89 -14.52
N TYR A 74 -1.62 9.71 -13.56
CA TYR A 74 -1.36 11.15 -13.55
C TYR A 74 -0.56 11.60 -12.33
N CYS A 75 0.20 12.68 -12.49
CA CYS A 75 0.87 13.35 -11.37
C CYS A 75 -0.16 14.06 -10.46
N THR A 76 0.31 14.63 -9.35
CA THR A 76 -0.57 15.35 -8.41
C THR A 76 -1.31 16.52 -9.06
N LEU A 77 -0.67 17.22 -10.00
CA LEU A 77 -1.27 18.36 -10.71
C LEU A 77 -2.33 17.94 -11.74
N HIS A 78 -2.11 16.81 -12.43
CA HIS A 78 -2.99 16.32 -13.50
C HIS A 78 -4.03 15.28 -13.03
N SER A 79 -4.04 14.93 -11.74
CA SER A 79 -5.02 13.99 -11.15
C SER A 79 -6.40 14.59 -10.85
N LYS A 80 -6.67 15.84 -11.26
CA LYS A 80 -7.87 16.61 -10.86
C LYS A 80 -9.19 15.98 -11.31
N LYS A 81 -9.25 15.38 -12.51
CA LYS A 81 -10.47 14.69 -13.00
C LYS A 81 -10.83 13.48 -12.12
N ILE A 82 -9.85 12.64 -11.77
CA ILE A 82 -10.06 11.47 -10.88
C ILE A 82 -10.63 11.88 -9.51
N LYS A 83 -10.20 13.03 -8.97
CA LYS A 83 -10.69 13.52 -7.67
C LYS A 83 -12.14 14.02 -7.75
N GLN A 84 -12.56 14.58 -8.87
CA GLN A 84 -13.92 15.09 -9.05
C GLN A 84 -14.92 13.96 -9.22
N ASP A 85 -14.60 12.95 -10.02
CA ASP A 85 -15.49 11.80 -10.28
C ASP A 85 -15.84 11.06 -8.97
N LYS A 86 -14.85 10.84 -8.09
CA LYS A 86 -15.08 10.26 -6.76
C LYS A 86 -15.94 11.12 -5.83
N LYS A 87 -15.80 12.45 -5.91
CA LYS A 87 -16.59 13.38 -5.09
C LYS A 87 -18.05 13.40 -5.55
N ASN A 88 -18.26 13.32 -6.86
CA ASN A 88 -19.59 13.26 -7.46
C ASN A 88 -20.28 11.94 -7.13
N GLU A 89 -19.55 10.82 -7.16
CA GLU A 89 -20.04 9.51 -6.72
C GLU A 89 -20.43 9.54 -5.22
N THR A 90 -19.55 9.99 -4.32
CA THR A 90 -19.91 10.10 -2.88
C THR A 90 -21.06 11.06 -2.59
N LYS A 91 -21.25 12.11 -3.40
CA LYS A 91 -22.41 13.00 -3.30
C LYS A 91 -23.69 12.29 -3.76
N GLN A 92 -23.64 11.54 -4.85
CA GLN A 92 -24.74 10.75 -5.37
C GLN A 92 -25.30 9.83 -4.28
N TRP A 93 -24.44 9.09 -3.56
CA TRP A 93 -24.78 8.17 -2.46
C TRP A 93 -25.45 8.83 -1.25
N LYS A 94 -25.21 10.13 -1.02
CA LYS A 94 -25.86 10.87 0.07
C LYS A 94 -27.18 11.49 -0.36
N GLU A 95 -27.35 11.77 -1.65
CA GLU A 95 -28.57 12.38 -2.20
C GLU A 95 -29.67 11.34 -2.47
N ASN A 96 -29.29 10.11 -2.81
CA ASN A 96 -30.21 8.97 -2.98
C ASN A 96 -30.54 8.24 -1.66
N GLU A 97 -29.83 8.52 -0.55
CA GLU A 97 -30.21 8.07 0.81
C GLU A 97 -31.48 8.79 1.30
N SER A 98 -31.72 10.03 0.88
CA SER A 98 -32.97 10.77 1.13
C SER A 98 -34.13 10.40 0.19
N ALA A 99 -33.92 9.47 -0.75
CA ALA A 99 -34.94 8.97 -1.68
C ALA A 99 -35.46 7.56 -1.31
N PHE A 100 -35.03 7.00 -0.18
CA PHE A 100 -35.64 5.79 0.38
C PHE A 100 -36.97 6.14 1.04
N VAL A 101 -38.02 6.31 0.23
CA VAL A 101 -39.39 6.12 0.69
C VAL A 101 -39.54 4.65 1.04
N ILE A 102 -39.50 4.35 2.35
CA ILE A 102 -40.04 3.11 2.90
C ILE A 102 -41.55 3.13 2.63
N ASP A 103 -42.02 2.33 1.68
CA ASP A 103 -43.40 1.83 1.71
C ASP A 103 -43.51 0.92 2.93
N GLU A 104 -44.47 1.15 3.82
CA GLU A 104 -44.66 0.41 5.07
C GLU A 104 -44.88 -1.11 4.86
N ASN A 105 -45.07 -1.55 3.62
CA ASN A 105 -45.21 -2.97 3.26
C ASN A 105 -43.91 -3.68 2.84
N ASP A 106 -42.76 -3.02 2.75
CA ASP A 106 -41.49 -3.65 2.31
C ASP A 106 -40.43 -3.73 3.43
N LEU A 107 -40.88 -4.09 4.63
CA LEU A 107 -39.99 -4.43 5.74
C LEU A 107 -39.23 -5.73 5.43
N ARG A 108 -37.95 -5.62 5.06
CA ARG A 108 -36.83 -6.39 5.65
C ARG A 108 -35.47 -5.93 5.10
N PRO A 109 -34.33 -6.16 5.79
CA PRO A 109 -34.09 -6.25 7.24
C PRO A 109 -32.74 -5.57 7.60
N PHE A 110 -32.74 -4.35 8.15
CA PHE A 110 -31.49 -3.74 8.68
C PHE A 110 -31.52 -3.48 10.20
N GLU A 111 -32.58 -3.87 10.90
CA GLU A 111 -32.65 -3.77 12.37
C GLU A 111 -32.46 -5.13 13.04
N LEU A 112 -31.35 -5.80 12.75
CA LEU A 112 -30.95 -7.03 13.46
C LEU A 112 -29.49 -7.01 13.94
N HIS A 113 -28.85 -5.84 13.96
CA HIS A 113 -27.50 -5.67 14.51
C HIS A 113 -27.42 -4.69 15.69
N GLN A 114 -28.54 -4.47 16.38
CA GLN A 114 -28.54 -4.02 17.80
C GLN A 114 -28.82 -5.19 18.78
N ILE A 115 -28.83 -6.43 18.28
CA ILE A 115 -29.02 -7.63 19.12
C ILE A 115 -27.66 -8.24 19.53
N TYR A 116 -26.55 -7.78 18.94
CA TYR A 116 -25.22 -8.39 19.08
C TYR A 116 -24.42 -7.92 20.31
N GLU A 117 -25.06 -7.78 21.47
CA GLU A 117 -24.30 -7.57 22.71
C GLU A 117 -24.83 -8.27 23.98
N LYS A 118 -25.89 -9.09 23.92
CA LYS A 118 -26.30 -9.88 25.10
C LYS A 118 -26.87 -11.24 24.76
N GLU A 119 -25.98 -12.21 24.51
CA GLU A 119 -26.26 -13.63 24.71
C GLU A 119 -24.94 -14.42 24.85
N ILE A 120 -24.48 -14.49 26.11
CA ILE A 120 -23.82 -15.60 26.82
C ILE A 120 -22.96 -16.58 25.99
N ASP A 121 -21.68 -16.63 26.34
CA ASP A 121 -20.63 -17.52 25.81
C ASP A 121 -20.98 -19.02 25.97
N PRO A 122 -20.93 -19.84 24.89
CA PRO A 122 -21.19 -21.28 24.93
C PRO A 122 -20.16 -22.16 25.68
N LEU A 123 -19.07 -21.62 26.24
CA LEU A 123 -18.05 -22.44 26.92
C LEU A 123 -18.39 -22.88 28.35
N ASP A 124 -19.50 -22.44 28.95
CA ASP A 124 -19.83 -22.79 30.35
C ASP A 124 -20.80 -23.99 30.50
N TYR A 125 -21.34 -24.53 29.39
CA TYR A 125 -22.22 -25.72 29.43
C TYR A 125 -21.45 -27.05 29.40
N ALA A 126 -20.14 -27.05 29.18
CA ALA A 126 -19.32 -28.27 29.18
C ALA A 126 -18.79 -28.68 30.58
N ILE A 127 -19.08 -27.90 31.63
CA ILE A 127 -18.69 -28.25 33.02
C ILE A 127 -19.83 -28.97 33.77
N LEU A 128 -21.07 -28.91 33.27
CA LEU A 128 -22.24 -29.47 33.95
C LEU A 128 -22.59 -30.93 33.58
N GLU A 129 -21.93 -31.56 32.62
CA GLU A 129 -22.13 -32.99 32.28
C GLU A 129 -21.01 -33.94 32.75
N SER A 130 -20.01 -33.46 33.51
CA SER A 130 -18.95 -34.33 34.06
C SER A 130 -18.92 -34.40 35.60
N LEU A 131 -20.01 -34.02 36.26
CA LEU A 131 -20.19 -34.19 37.72
C LEU A 131 -21.50 -34.91 38.07
N LEU A 132 -21.86 -35.87 37.24
CA LEU A 132 -22.49 -37.14 37.64
C LEU A 132 -21.50 -38.27 37.41
#